data_AF-A0AAV6AGJ9-F1
#
_entry.id   AF-A0AAV6AGJ9-F1
#
_cell.length_a   1.000
_cell.length_b   1.000
_cell.length_c   1.000
_cell.angle_alpha   90.00
_cell.angle_beta   90.00
_cell.angle_gamma   90.00
#
_symmetry.space_group_name_H-M   'P 1'
#
loop_
_entity.id
_entity.type
_entity.pdbx_description
1 polymer ?
#
loop_
_entity_poly.entity_id
_entity_poly.type
_entity_poly.pdbx_seq_one_letter_code
_entity_poly.pdbx_strand_id
1 'polypeptide(L)'
;SMDLDNLLSSRDEINTRLLHVVDAATEAWGVKITRVEIKDISPPVDLVASMARQMKAEREKRAQILEAEGARQSAILKAEGEKQAQVLQAEGRREAAYRDAEARERLAEAEAKATSLVSEAVSRGDVQALNYFIADKYTTALAQFANSPNQKILMLPMEATALLGSLGGIAELARATFGDDGSGGGPANRRRASGQVPVAGSGT
;
A
#
# COMPACT_ATOMS: atom_id res chain seq x y z
N SER A 1 -46.98 -12.50 -4.52
CA SER A 1 -47.95 -12.13 -3.47
C SER A 1 -49.28 -11.71 -4.06
N MET A 2 -49.32 -10.79 -5.04
CA MET A 2 -50.58 -10.27 -5.59
C MET A 2 -51.53 -11.30 -6.24
N ASP A 3 -51.00 -12.41 -6.76
CA ASP A 3 -51.82 -13.45 -7.41
C ASP A 3 -52.73 -14.20 -6.42
N LEU A 4 -52.24 -14.48 -5.20
CA LEU A 4 -53.01 -15.18 -4.16
C LEU A 4 -54.10 -14.28 -3.56
N ASP A 5 -53.76 -13.01 -3.30
CA ASP A 5 -54.72 -12.03 -2.78
C ASP A 5 -55.85 -11.77 -3.79
N ASN A 6 -55.53 -11.75 -5.09
CA ASN A 6 -56.52 -11.61 -6.16
C ASN A 6 -57.43 -12.85 -6.29
N LEU A 7 -56.91 -14.05 -6.04
CA LEU A 7 -57.71 -15.28 -6.08
C LEU A 7 -58.69 -15.35 -4.89
N LEU A 8 -58.28 -14.91 -3.70
CA LEU A 8 -59.14 -14.87 -2.51
C LEU A 8 -60.26 -13.82 -2.65
N SER A 9 -59.94 -12.61 -3.12
CA SER A 9 -60.95 -11.57 -3.35
C SER A 9 -61.97 -11.96 -4.42
N SER A 10 -61.51 -12.61 -5.49
CA SER A 10 -62.38 -13.12 -6.56
C SER A 10 -63.36 -14.18 -6.04
N ARG A 11 -62.95 -15.02 -5.08
CA ARG A 11 -63.82 -16.07 -4.52
C ARG A 11 -65.01 -15.47 -3.77
N ASP A 12 -64.77 -14.46 -2.94
CA ASP A 12 -65.83 -13.83 -2.14
C ASP A 12 -66.81 -13.04 -3.01
N GLU A 13 -66.31 -12.35 -4.04
CA GLU A 13 -67.15 -11.67 -5.04
C GLU A 13 -68.04 -12.66 -5.80
N ILE A 14 -67.47 -13.78 -6.26
CA ILE A 14 -68.24 -14.80 -6.99
C ILE A 14 -69.27 -15.47 -6.08
N ASN A 15 -68.91 -15.82 -4.84
CA ASN A 15 -69.83 -16.42 -3.88
C ASN A 15 -71.04 -15.51 -3.62
N THR A 16 -70.81 -14.21 -3.45
CA THR A 16 -71.87 -13.21 -3.24
C THR A 16 -72.79 -13.13 -4.45
N ARG A 17 -72.21 -13.06 -5.66
CA ARG A 17 -72.98 -13.02 -6.91
C ARG A 17 -73.81 -14.29 -7.13
N LEU A 18 -73.25 -15.46 -6.83
CA LEU A 18 -73.95 -16.74 -6.93
C LEU A 18 -75.10 -16.82 -5.91
N LEU A 19 -74.88 -16.35 -4.67
CA LEU A 19 -75.94 -16.31 -3.66
C LEU A 19 -77.15 -15.51 -4.15
N HIS A 20 -76.93 -14.31 -4.71
CA HIS A 20 -78.03 -13.49 -5.24
C HIS A 20 -78.79 -14.17 -6.38
N VAL A 21 -78.09 -14.79 -7.33
CA VAL A 21 -78.72 -15.43 -8.49
C VAL A 21 -79.52 -16.66 -8.07
N VAL A 22 -78.98 -17.50 -7.19
CA VAL A 22 -79.65 -18.74 -6.80
C VAL A 22 -80.80 -18.45 -5.83
N ASP A 23 -80.65 -17.52 -4.89
CA ASP A 23 -81.73 -17.13 -3.96
C ASP A 23 -82.96 -16.58 -4.70
N ALA A 24 -82.74 -15.74 -5.72
CA ALA A 24 -83.82 -15.23 -6.57
C ALA A 24 -84.54 -16.33 -7.36
N ALA A 25 -83.81 -17.36 -7.79
CA ALA A 25 -84.39 -18.50 -8.52
C ALA A 25 -85.18 -19.45 -7.61
N THR A 26 -84.81 -19.57 -6.32
CA THR A 26 -85.46 -20.49 -5.37
C THR A 26 -86.63 -19.89 -4.60
N GLU A 27 -86.87 -18.58 -4.71
CA GLU A 27 -87.97 -17.88 -4.05
C GLU A 27 -89.35 -18.44 -4.46
N ALA A 28 -89.52 -18.81 -5.73
CA ALA A 28 -90.75 -19.44 -6.25
C ALA A 28 -91.06 -20.81 -5.61
N TRP A 29 -90.07 -21.46 -5.01
CA TRP A 29 -90.21 -22.75 -4.31
C TRP A 29 -90.28 -22.59 -2.79
N GLY A 30 -90.26 -21.34 -2.27
CA GLY A 30 -90.32 -21.05 -0.84
C GLY A 30 -89.06 -21.43 -0.05
N VAL A 31 -87.92 -21.59 -0.73
CA VAL A 31 -86.64 -21.95 -0.09
C VAL A 31 -85.71 -20.73 -0.06
N LYS A 32 -85.24 -20.37 1.13
CA LYS A 32 -84.27 -19.28 1.33
C LYS A 32 -82.85 -19.82 1.36
N ILE A 33 -81.95 -19.27 0.55
CA ILE A 33 -80.54 -19.66 0.57
C ILE A 33 -79.77 -18.75 1.52
N THR A 34 -79.04 -19.35 2.45
CA THR A 34 -78.29 -18.64 3.50
C THR A 34 -76.81 -18.46 3.17
N ARG A 35 -76.19 -19.40 2.43
CA ARG A 35 -74.78 -19.33 2.05
C ARG A 35 -74.48 -20.16 0.80
N VAL A 36 -73.67 -19.61 -0.11
CA VAL A 36 -73.09 -20.33 -1.24
C VAL A 36 -71.57 -20.28 -1.11
N GLU A 37 -70.92 -21.44 -1.21
CA GLU A 37 -69.47 -21.55 -1.22
C GLU A 37 -69.01 -22.41 -2.40
N ILE A 38 -68.10 -21.86 -3.20
CA ILE A 38 -67.36 -22.64 -4.19
C ILE A 38 -66.43 -23.61 -3.46
N LYS A 39 -66.64 -24.92 -3.66
CA LYS A 39 -65.82 -25.97 -3.05
C LYS A 39 -64.51 -26.16 -3.82
N ASP A 40 -64.58 -26.71 -5.02
CA ASP A 40 -63.42 -26.95 -5.89
C ASP A 40 -63.72 -26.50 -7.32
N ILE A 41 -62.83 -25.70 -7.90
CA ILE A 41 -62.79 -25.43 -9.34
C ILE A 41 -61.55 -26.15 -9.85
N SER A 42 -61.75 -27.21 -10.62
CA SER A 42 -60.64 -27.92 -11.28
C SER A 42 -60.49 -27.37 -12.70
N PRO A 43 -59.52 -26.48 -12.96
CA PRO A 43 -59.23 -26.05 -14.32
C PRO A 43 -58.76 -27.24 -15.16
N PRO A 44 -59.02 -27.24 -16.48
CA PRO A 44 -58.54 -28.30 -17.36
C PRO A 44 -57.01 -28.32 -17.37
N VAL A 45 -56.44 -29.52 -17.39
CA VAL A 45 -54.98 -29.75 -17.28
C VAL A 45 -54.16 -28.99 -18.31
N ASP A 46 -54.70 -28.81 -19.52
CA ASP A 46 -54.03 -28.09 -20.61
C ASP A 46 -53.85 -26.59 -20.32
N LEU A 47 -54.82 -25.97 -19.62
CA LEU A 47 -54.75 -24.56 -19.23
C LEU A 47 -53.70 -24.37 -18.12
N VAL A 48 -53.67 -25.26 -17.14
CA VAL A 48 -52.66 -25.21 -16.06
C VAL A 48 -51.26 -25.40 -16.64
N ALA A 49 -51.09 -26.32 -17.60
CA ALA A 49 -49.81 -26.54 -18.27
C ALA A 49 -49.35 -25.33 -19.10
N SER A 50 -50.25 -24.66 -19.81
CA SER A 50 -49.91 -23.47 -20.60
C SER A 50 -49.58 -22.27 -19.71
N MET A 51 -50.37 -22.03 -18.65
CA MET A 51 -50.08 -21.01 -17.64
C MET A 51 -48.76 -21.28 -16.93
N ALA A 52 -48.49 -22.52 -16.52
CA ALA A 52 -47.23 -22.88 -15.86
C ALA A 52 -46.01 -22.61 -16.76
N ARG A 53 -46.10 -22.92 -18.06
CA ARG A 53 -45.04 -22.56 -19.03
C ARG A 53 -44.88 -21.06 -19.18
N GLN A 54 -45.98 -20.32 -19.29
CA GLN A 54 -45.95 -18.86 -19.43
C GLN A 54 -45.34 -18.20 -18.17
N MET A 55 -45.78 -18.60 -16.99
CA MET A 55 -45.25 -18.10 -15.72
C MET A 55 -43.77 -18.43 -15.56
N LYS A 56 -43.33 -19.64 -15.96
CA LYS A 56 -41.92 -20.00 -15.96
C LYS A 56 -41.13 -19.08 -16.89
N ALA A 57 -41.58 -18.91 -18.14
CA ALA A 57 -40.92 -18.05 -19.12
C ALA A 57 -40.85 -16.60 -18.64
N GLU A 58 -41.90 -16.08 -18.02
CA GLU A 58 -41.90 -14.72 -17.50
C GLU A 58 -40.98 -14.55 -16.29
N ARG A 59 -40.96 -15.51 -15.36
CA ARG A 59 -40.01 -15.50 -14.24
C ARG A 59 -38.57 -15.59 -14.73
N GLU A 60 -38.31 -16.44 -15.71
CA GLU A 60 -36.98 -16.60 -16.31
C GLU A 60 -36.54 -15.32 -17.04
N LYS A 61 -37.44 -14.70 -17.81
CA LYS A 61 -37.20 -13.38 -18.41
C LYS A 61 -36.89 -12.32 -17.35
N ARG A 62 -37.67 -12.26 -16.26
CA ARG A 62 -37.44 -11.30 -15.17
C ARG A 62 -36.10 -11.56 -14.47
N ALA A 63 -35.74 -12.83 -14.25
CA ALA A 63 -34.45 -13.19 -13.67
C ALA A 63 -33.28 -12.76 -14.56
N GLN A 64 -33.36 -13.01 -15.86
CA GLN A 64 -32.33 -12.59 -16.83
C GLN A 64 -32.16 -11.07 -16.90
N ILE A 65 -33.27 -10.32 -16.88
CA ILE A 65 -33.23 -8.85 -16.85
C ILE A 65 -32.52 -8.37 -15.58
N LEU A 66 -32.92 -8.91 -14.43
CA LEU A 66 -32.34 -8.53 -13.14
C LEU A 66 -30.83 -8.86 -13.07
N GLU A 67 -30.43 -10.01 -13.59
CA GLU A 67 -29.02 -10.41 -13.66
C GLU A 67 -28.22 -9.49 -14.59
N ALA A 68 -28.74 -9.18 -15.77
CA ALA A 68 -28.09 -8.26 -16.71
C ALA A 68 -27.96 -6.84 -16.13
N GLU A 69 -28.98 -6.37 -15.42
CA GLU A 69 -28.97 -5.07 -14.75
C GLU A 69 -27.96 -5.04 -13.60
N GLY A 70 -27.91 -6.10 -12.79
CA GLY A 70 -26.89 -6.28 -11.76
C GLY A 70 -25.46 -6.32 -12.32
N ALA A 71 -25.24 -7.04 -13.42
CA ALA A 71 -23.96 -7.11 -14.11
C ALA A 71 -23.54 -5.73 -14.65
N ARG A 72 -24.47 -4.99 -15.27
CA ARG A 72 -24.24 -3.62 -15.74
C ARG A 72 -23.86 -2.69 -14.59
N GLN A 73 -24.61 -2.72 -13.49
CA GLN A 73 -24.34 -1.87 -12.33
C GLN A 73 -22.99 -2.21 -11.68
N SER A 74 -22.66 -3.49 -11.56
CA SER A 74 -21.35 -3.94 -11.07
C SER A 74 -20.20 -3.44 -11.95
N ALA A 75 -20.34 -3.54 -13.27
CA ALA A 75 -19.33 -3.06 -14.21
C ALA A 75 -19.11 -1.54 -14.12
N ILE A 76 -20.20 -0.76 -13.96
CA ILE A 76 -20.13 0.69 -13.78
C ILE A 76 -19.38 1.02 -12.49
N LEU A 77 -19.78 0.42 -11.36
CA LEU A 77 -19.13 0.67 -10.06
C LEU A 77 -17.64 0.31 -10.09
N LYS A 78 -17.28 -0.79 -10.74
CA LYS A 78 -15.88 -1.18 -10.91
C LYS A 78 -15.11 -0.15 -11.74
N ALA A 79 -15.64 0.28 -12.87
CA ALA A 79 -14.99 1.28 -13.72
C ALA A 79 -14.86 2.64 -13.03
N GLU A 80 -15.86 3.06 -12.26
CA GLU A 80 -15.81 4.27 -11.44
C GLU A 80 -14.76 4.18 -10.34
N GLY A 81 -14.68 3.04 -9.64
CA GLY A 81 -13.66 2.78 -8.64
C GLY A 81 -12.25 2.80 -9.23
N GLU A 82 -12.04 2.15 -10.38
CA GLU A 82 -10.75 2.16 -11.09
C GLU A 82 -10.36 3.58 -11.54
N LYS A 83 -11.30 4.35 -12.07
CA LYS A 83 -11.08 5.76 -12.45
C LYS A 83 -10.68 6.59 -11.24
N GLN A 84 -11.40 6.48 -10.12
CA GLN A 84 -11.09 7.21 -8.90
C GLN A 84 -9.72 6.82 -8.34
N ALA A 85 -9.41 5.52 -8.32
CA ALA A 85 -8.11 5.03 -7.87
C ALA A 85 -6.96 5.59 -8.72
N GLN A 86 -7.11 5.61 -10.05
CA GLN A 86 -6.10 6.18 -10.96
C GLN A 86 -5.90 7.68 -10.74
N VAL A 87 -6.99 8.43 -10.52
CA VAL A 87 -6.92 9.87 -10.22
C VAL A 87 -6.17 10.11 -8.91
N LEU A 88 -6.57 9.43 -7.83
CA LEU A 88 -5.91 9.56 -6.52
C LEU A 88 -4.43 9.17 -6.58
N GLN A 89 -4.08 8.12 -7.35
CA GLN A 89 -2.70 7.73 -7.56
C GLN A 89 -1.91 8.77 -8.36
N ALA A 90 -2.52 9.40 -9.37
CA ALA A 90 -1.88 10.47 -10.13
C ALA A 90 -1.68 11.73 -9.27
N GLU A 91 -2.68 12.10 -8.47
CA GLU A 91 -2.60 13.23 -7.53
C GLU A 91 -1.54 12.99 -6.46
N GLY A 92 -1.50 11.80 -5.85
CA GLY A 92 -0.49 11.43 -4.88
C GLY A 92 0.93 11.47 -5.46
N ARG A 93 1.13 10.99 -6.70
CA ARG A 93 2.42 11.10 -7.40
C ARG A 93 2.81 12.55 -7.67
N ARG A 94 1.85 13.38 -8.08
CA ARG A 94 2.10 14.81 -8.32
C ARG A 94 2.50 15.53 -7.04
N GLU A 95 1.78 15.27 -5.95
CA GLU A 95 2.05 15.90 -4.66
C GLU A 95 3.40 15.44 -4.08
N ALA A 96 3.72 14.15 -4.17
CA ALA A 96 5.02 13.63 -3.76
C ALA A 96 6.16 14.29 -4.56
N ALA A 97 6.04 14.34 -5.90
CA ALA A 97 7.05 14.97 -6.76
C ALA A 97 7.20 16.47 -6.46
N TYR A 98 6.10 17.17 -6.14
CA TYR A 98 6.15 18.58 -5.77
C TYR A 98 6.88 18.79 -4.43
N ARG A 99 6.55 17.99 -3.41
CA ARG A 99 7.22 18.06 -2.10
C ARG A 99 8.70 17.73 -2.20
N ASP A 100 9.08 16.75 -3.03
CA ASP A 100 10.47 16.40 -3.27
C ASP A 100 11.23 17.54 -3.98
N ALA A 101 10.60 18.20 -4.95
CA ALA A 101 11.18 19.34 -5.64
C ALA A 101 11.36 20.54 -4.68
N GLU A 102 10.34 20.85 -3.88
CA GLU A 102 10.37 21.91 -2.87
C GLU A 102 11.44 21.64 -1.79
N ALA A 103 11.60 20.39 -1.38
CA ALA A 103 12.66 19.99 -0.45
C ALA A 103 14.05 20.23 -1.06
N ARG A 104 14.26 19.90 -2.34
CA ARG A 104 15.53 20.15 -3.04
C ARG A 104 15.82 21.63 -3.21
N GLU A 105 14.81 22.42 -3.55
CA GLU A 105 14.93 23.88 -3.66
C GLU A 105 15.36 24.50 -2.33
N ARG A 106 14.67 24.15 -1.23
CA ARG A 106 15.07 24.60 0.12
C ARG A 106 16.48 24.18 0.50
N LEU A 107 16.87 22.94 0.19
CA LEU A 107 18.22 22.46 0.47
C LEU A 107 19.27 23.24 -0.33
N ALA A 108 19.01 23.49 -1.61
CA ALA A 108 19.89 24.27 -2.48
C ALA A 108 20.00 25.73 -2.01
N GLU A 109 18.89 26.36 -1.61
CA GLU A 109 18.89 27.70 -1.01
C GLU A 109 19.69 27.75 0.29
N ALA A 110 19.51 26.74 1.17
CA ALA A 110 20.25 26.65 2.42
C ALA A 110 21.76 26.49 2.17
N GLU A 111 22.14 25.67 1.19
CA GLU A 111 23.54 25.46 0.81
C GLU A 111 24.15 26.71 0.14
N ALA A 112 23.41 27.38 -0.73
CA ALA A 112 23.81 28.66 -1.31
C ALA A 112 24.05 29.71 -0.23
N LYS A 113 23.14 29.81 0.75
CA LYS A 113 23.26 30.72 1.90
C LYS A 113 24.43 30.36 2.81
N ALA A 114 24.65 29.07 3.08
CA ALA A 114 25.81 28.63 3.84
C ALA A 114 27.12 28.99 3.12
N THR A 115 27.16 28.76 1.80
CA THR A 115 28.32 29.09 0.96
C THR A 115 28.59 30.59 0.93
N SER A 116 27.55 31.42 0.82
CA SER A 116 27.71 32.88 0.87
C SER A 116 28.22 33.37 2.21
N LEU A 117 27.72 32.80 3.33
CA LEU A 117 28.19 33.13 4.67
C LEU A 117 29.66 32.75 4.88
N VAL A 118 30.08 31.58 4.37
CA VAL A 118 31.49 31.16 4.40
C VAL A 118 32.35 32.08 3.53
N SER A 119 31.90 32.40 2.31
CA SER A 119 32.61 33.34 1.42
C SER A 119 32.77 34.72 2.07
N GLU A 120 31.74 35.22 2.76
CA GLU A 120 31.79 36.49 3.48
C GLU A 120 32.75 36.42 4.67
N ALA A 121 32.76 35.32 5.43
CA ALA A 121 33.70 35.11 6.53
C ALA A 121 35.16 35.05 6.04
N VAL A 122 35.42 34.37 4.92
CA VAL A 122 36.73 34.32 4.27
C VAL A 122 37.17 35.71 3.79
N SER A 123 36.27 36.48 3.19
CA SER A 123 36.57 37.84 2.71
C SER A 123 36.89 38.83 3.84
N ARG A 124 36.38 38.58 5.05
CA ARG A 124 36.67 39.36 6.26
C ARG A 124 38.00 39.00 6.93
N GLY A 125 38.74 38.01 6.43
CA GLY A 125 40.15 37.81 6.75
C GLY A 125 40.51 36.61 7.64
N ASP A 126 39.60 35.66 7.88
CA ASP A 126 39.92 34.47 8.69
C ASP A 126 40.32 33.26 7.82
N VAL A 127 41.59 33.24 7.41
CA VAL A 127 42.20 32.13 6.64
C VAL A 127 42.32 30.85 7.48
N GLN A 128 42.28 30.96 8.81
CA GLN A 128 42.36 29.79 9.72
C GLN A 128 41.02 29.04 9.78
N ALA A 129 39.89 29.74 9.74
CA ALA A 129 38.57 29.11 9.64
C ALA A 129 38.41 28.26 8.37
N LEU A 130 39.02 28.66 7.25
CA LEU A 130 38.97 27.90 6.00
C LEU A 130 39.65 26.52 6.13
N ASN A 131 40.82 26.46 6.79
CA ASN A 131 41.54 25.21 7.01
C ASN A 131 40.75 24.25 7.90
N TYR A 132 40.05 24.77 8.91
CA TYR A 132 39.15 23.96 9.75
C TYR A 132 37.98 23.37 8.95
N PHE A 133 37.34 24.15 8.08
CA PHE A 133 36.24 23.67 7.23
C PHE A 133 36.68 22.59 6.22
N ILE A 134 37.87 22.74 5.63
CA ILE A 134 38.44 21.72 4.75
C ILE A 134 38.69 20.43 5.55
N ALA A 135 39.31 20.54 6.72
CA ALA A 135 39.55 19.39 7.60
C ALA A 135 38.25 18.68 8.00
N ASP A 136 37.19 19.42 8.36
CA ASP A 136 35.88 18.86 8.72
C ASP A 136 35.22 18.08 7.55
N LYS A 137 35.22 18.65 6.34
CA LYS A 137 34.72 17.97 5.13
C LYS A 137 35.54 16.73 4.78
N TYR A 138 36.87 16.78 4.91
CA TYR A 138 37.74 15.63 4.72
C TYR A 138 37.47 14.51 5.74
N THR A 139 37.29 14.87 7.00
CA THR A 139 37.01 13.91 8.08
C THR A 139 35.64 13.25 7.91
N THR A 140 34.64 14.03 7.50
CA THR A 140 33.29 13.53 7.19
C THR A 140 33.30 12.61 5.96
N ALA A 141 34.00 12.99 4.88
CA ALA A 141 34.15 12.15 3.70
C ALA A 141 34.87 10.82 4.03
N LEU A 142 35.90 10.86 4.88
CA LEU A 142 36.59 9.67 5.38
C LEU A 142 35.65 8.77 6.21
N ALA A 143 34.80 9.36 7.07
CA ALA A 143 33.82 8.62 7.85
C ALA A 143 32.74 7.97 6.98
N GLN A 144 32.27 8.65 5.93
CA GLN A 144 31.33 8.08 4.95
C GLN A 144 31.96 6.95 4.14
N PHE A 145 33.24 7.09 3.78
CA PHE A 145 34.00 6.06 3.09
C PHE A 145 34.21 4.81 3.97
N ALA A 146 34.53 5.00 5.26
CA ALA A 146 34.68 3.92 6.24
C ALA A 146 33.37 3.13 6.46
N ASN A 147 32.21 3.76 6.29
CA ASN A 147 30.90 3.13 6.46
C ASN A 147 30.32 2.56 5.14
N SER A 148 31.04 2.67 4.02
CA SER A 148 30.58 2.17 2.72
C SER A 148 30.81 0.65 2.56
N PRO A 149 29.85 -0.13 2.02
CA PRO A 149 30.00 -1.57 1.84
C PRO A 149 31.15 -1.98 0.89
N ASN A 150 31.69 -1.05 0.08
CA ASN A 150 32.83 -1.27 -0.84
C ASN A 150 34.19 -0.78 -0.29
N GLN A 151 34.33 -0.62 1.02
CA GLN A 151 35.53 -0.12 1.75
C GLN A 151 36.89 -0.82 1.49
N LYS A 152 36.98 -1.81 0.58
CA LYS A 152 38.22 -2.57 0.31
C LYS A 152 39.11 -2.02 -0.82
N ILE A 153 38.64 -1.03 -1.59
CA ILE A 153 39.43 -0.45 -2.69
C ILE A 153 39.96 0.92 -2.29
N LEU A 154 41.15 0.93 -1.69
CA LEU A 154 41.93 2.14 -1.42
C LEU A 154 42.69 2.55 -2.69
N MET A 155 42.15 3.48 -3.47
CA MET A 155 42.91 4.15 -4.54
C MET A 155 43.80 5.21 -3.89
N LEU A 156 45.01 4.81 -3.51
CA LEU A 156 46.06 5.77 -3.20
C LEU A 156 46.52 6.40 -4.51
N PRO A 157 46.53 7.75 -4.61
CA PRO A 157 47.14 8.42 -5.74
C PRO A 157 48.58 7.93 -5.89
N MET A 158 49.02 7.66 -7.12
CA MET A 158 50.38 7.15 -7.40
C MET A 158 51.48 8.07 -6.82
N GLU A 159 51.17 9.35 -6.57
CA GLU A 159 52.08 10.29 -5.91
C GLU A 159 52.34 9.93 -4.43
N ALA A 160 51.37 9.36 -3.71
CA ALA A 160 51.54 8.95 -2.31
C ALA A 160 52.43 7.70 -2.18
N THR A 161 52.35 6.76 -3.13
CA THR A 161 53.25 5.60 -3.21
C THR A 161 54.69 6.00 -3.57
N ALA A 162 54.87 7.03 -4.40
CA ALA A 162 56.20 7.56 -4.72
C ALA A 162 56.88 8.19 -3.49
N LEU A 163 56.12 8.94 -2.68
CA LEU A 163 56.61 9.52 -1.42
C LEU A 163 56.98 8.42 -0.39
N LEU A 164 56.14 7.39 -0.24
CA LEU A 164 56.42 6.25 0.63
C LEU A 164 57.63 5.42 0.16
N GLY A 165 57.82 5.26 -1.16
CA GLY A 165 58.99 4.61 -1.76
C GLY A 165 60.28 5.39 -1.54
N SER A 166 60.23 6.73 -1.60
CA SER A 166 61.40 7.58 -1.36
C SER A 166 61.89 7.50 0.10
N LEU A 167 60.98 7.42 1.07
CA LEU A 167 61.33 7.22 2.48
C LEU A 167 61.92 5.82 2.75
N GLY A 168 61.42 4.79 2.08
CA GLY A 168 61.99 3.44 2.14
C GLY A 168 63.40 3.35 1.54
N GLY A 169 63.63 3.99 0.39
CA GLY A 169 64.94 4.04 -0.26
C GLY A 169 65.98 4.84 0.54
N ILE A 170 65.58 5.94 1.18
CA ILE A 170 66.47 6.71 2.07
C ILE A 170 66.76 5.91 3.35
N ALA A 171 65.80 5.16 3.88
CA ALA A 171 66.03 4.28 5.03
C ALA A 171 66.96 3.11 4.70
N GLU A 172 66.87 2.54 3.50
CA GLU A 172 67.78 1.49 3.04
C GLU A 172 69.18 2.05 2.76
N LEU A 173 69.29 3.24 2.15
CA LEU A 173 70.57 3.93 1.96
C LEU A 173 71.20 4.30 3.31
N ALA A 174 70.40 4.76 4.27
CA ALA A 174 70.85 5.03 5.64
C ALA A 174 71.28 3.74 6.35
N ARG A 175 70.57 2.63 6.17
CA ARG A 175 70.96 1.33 6.74
C ARG A 175 72.19 0.74 6.04
N ALA A 176 72.38 0.97 4.75
CA ALA A 176 73.57 0.58 4.00
C ALA A 176 74.80 1.45 4.30
N THR A 177 74.58 2.71 4.71
CA THR A 177 75.65 3.67 5.05
C THR A 177 76.02 3.65 6.55
N PHE A 178 75.08 3.27 7.42
CA PHE A 178 75.24 3.32 8.89
C PHE A 178 74.99 1.98 9.60
N GLY A 179 74.84 0.87 8.89
CA GLY A 179 74.41 -0.41 9.47
C GLY A 179 75.47 -1.51 9.49
N ASP A 180 76.62 -1.26 10.12
CA ASP A 180 77.34 -2.32 10.83
C ASP A 180 78.01 -1.72 12.08
N ASP A 181 77.31 -1.83 13.22
CA ASP A 181 77.94 -1.86 14.55
C ASP A 181 76.92 -2.23 15.65
N GLY A 182 77.09 -3.42 16.23
CA GLY A 182 77.22 -3.61 17.67
C GLY A 182 76.05 -3.34 18.64
N SER A 183 75.47 -4.46 19.13
CA SER A 183 75.28 -4.76 20.57
C SER A 183 74.14 -4.12 21.40
N GLY A 184 73.34 -5.02 22.01
CA GLY A 184 73.23 -5.10 23.48
C GLY A 184 72.08 -4.37 24.20
N GLY A 185 71.22 -5.15 24.89
CA GLY A 185 70.51 -4.69 26.09
C GLY A 185 69.07 -5.19 26.26
N GLY A 186 68.85 -6.26 27.05
CA GLY A 186 67.52 -6.61 27.61
C GLY A 186 67.17 -5.75 28.84
N PRO A 187 66.33 -6.20 29.81
CA PRO A 187 65.27 -7.21 29.85
C PRO A 187 63.95 -6.67 30.49
N ALA A 188 62.92 -7.51 30.69
CA ALA A 188 61.86 -7.51 31.75
C ALA A 188 60.46 -7.87 31.18
N ASN A 189 59.87 -9.05 31.43
CA ASN A 189 59.26 -9.54 32.68
C ASN A 189 57.98 -8.80 33.14
N ARG A 190 56.79 -9.32 32.82
CA ARG A 190 55.90 -9.99 33.82
C ARG A 190 54.56 -10.48 33.22
N ARG A 191 54.16 -11.66 33.70
CA ARG A 191 52.88 -12.36 33.50
C ARG A 191 51.77 -11.81 34.42
N ARG A 192 50.52 -12.22 34.08
CA ARG A 192 49.23 -12.19 34.82
C ARG A 192 48.44 -10.87 34.66
N ALA A 193 47.11 -10.84 34.57
CA ALA A 193 46.10 -11.80 34.99
C ALA A 193 44.81 -11.72 34.16
N SER A 194 44.09 -12.83 34.19
CA SER A 194 42.68 -13.06 33.88
C SER A 194 41.70 -12.04 34.48
N GLY A 195 40.69 -11.65 33.70
CA GLY A 195 39.51 -10.93 34.15
C GLY A 195 38.29 -11.28 33.28
N GLN A 196 37.56 -12.31 33.68
CA GLN A 196 36.27 -12.74 33.14
C GLN A 196 35.17 -11.78 33.66
N VAL A 197 34.20 -11.41 32.82
CA VAL A 197 32.96 -10.74 33.26
C VAL A 197 31.73 -11.48 32.72
N PRO A 198 30.66 -11.67 33.52
CA PRO A 198 29.53 -12.54 33.19
C PRO A 198 28.37 -11.82 32.48
N VAL A 199 27.55 -12.62 31.80
CA VAL A 199 26.27 -12.25 31.17
C VAL A 199 25.13 -12.27 32.19
N ALA A 200 24.34 -11.20 32.21
CA ALA A 200 22.99 -11.09 32.77
C ALA A 200 22.27 -10.03 31.90
N GLY A 201 21.00 -10.13 31.54
CA GLY A 201 19.94 -11.07 31.85
C GLY A 201 18.73 -10.72 30.98
N SER A 202 17.81 -11.66 30.92
CA SER A 202 16.51 -11.62 30.23
C SER A 202 15.49 -10.70 30.90
N GLY A 203 14.68 -10.03 30.07
CA GLY A 203 13.38 -9.41 30.39
C GLY A 203 12.94 -8.62 29.15
N THR A 204 11.71 -8.61 28.69
CA THR A 204 10.39 -9.13 29.12
C THR A 204 9.54 -9.10 27.86
#